data_AF-A0A1E3AZZ9-F1
#
_entry.id   AF-A0A1E3AZZ9-F1
#
_cell.length_a   1.000
_cell.length_b   1.000
_cell.length_c   1.000
_cell.angle_alpha   90.00
_cell.angle_beta   90.00
_cell.angle_gamma   90.00
#
_symmetry.space_group_name_H-M   'P 1'
#
loop_
_entity.id
_entity.type
_entity.pdbx_description
1 polymer ?
#
loop_
_entity_poly.entity_id
_entity_poly.type
_entity_poly.pdbx_seq_one_letter_code
_entity_poly.pdbx_strand_id
1 'polypeptide(L)'
;MVVYTDGSKGKEGTAAGAGWAGYWGTSRTKIFSGHAKLPNHEVFDAEARAALLGLQAALKDPKTQHSTNIYICLDNLEAVQQLRGQPRESSQSIFMNFQEAAQTWPQRPRAPGIQSGTVQVKWVPGHTGIEGNEEADKEAKMGCYAPLELPPPPASLAAAKRAAQRVHWQCFAQFWAEKASKHYKDLGIGLEKRPPELLLPRAALGRLLAARSGHGDFAEYHERFKHDDALLTCSCGRRKEPSHFYFCREGRKAAAHPWGQQPVADILTKKTGFTAYADWLGKSQFYTAICRRHWDAKCINLGTYRLTSGSLLLHSSSLLFRLFSFPSIFPFVHPPSSPFPPLGFLFEKTPRCTVYCLTVGKPKQPPARGATCI
;
A
#
# COMPACT_ATOMS: atom_id res chain seq x y z
N MET A 1 -0.39 16.08 38.97
CA MET A 1 -1.45 15.09 38.63
C MET A 1 -1.00 14.25 37.45
N VAL A 2 -1.41 12.97 37.40
CA VAL A 2 -1.12 12.07 36.27
C VAL A 2 -2.44 11.55 35.71
N VAL A 3 -2.58 11.55 34.39
CA VAL A 3 -3.75 11.01 33.67
C VAL A 3 -3.23 9.96 32.70
N TYR A 4 -3.75 8.75 32.79
CA TYR A 4 -3.48 7.68 31.85
C TYR A 4 -4.62 7.60 30.84
N THR A 5 -4.29 7.35 29.59
CA THR A 5 -5.26 7.29 28.49
C THR A 5 -4.91 6.16 27.55
N ASP A 6 -5.93 5.50 27.01
CA ASP A 6 -5.77 4.39 26.07
C ASP A 6 -6.88 4.38 25.01
N GLY A 7 -6.59 3.75 23.88
CA GLY A 7 -7.53 3.48 22.80
C GLY A 7 -7.68 1.99 22.54
N SER A 8 -8.92 1.50 22.52
CA SER A 8 -9.21 0.09 22.22
C SER A 8 -10.12 -0.06 21.01
N LYS A 9 -10.05 -1.23 20.36
CA LYS A 9 -10.99 -1.62 19.31
C LYS A 9 -11.17 -3.13 19.33
N GLY A 10 -12.43 -3.56 19.42
CA GLY A 10 -12.76 -4.98 19.36
C GLY A 10 -12.41 -5.59 18.00
N LYS A 11 -12.04 -6.88 17.97
CA LYS A 11 -11.63 -7.61 16.75
C LYS A 11 -12.66 -7.55 15.61
N GLU A 12 -13.94 -7.49 15.96
CA GLU A 12 -15.06 -7.41 15.01
C GLU A 12 -15.82 -6.07 15.10
N GLY A 13 -15.38 -5.17 15.99
CA GLY A 13 -16.06 -3.91 16.26
C GLY A 13 -15.76 -2.85 15.20
N THR A 14 -16.81 -2.22 14.67
CA THR A 14 -16.68 -1.00 13.83
C THR A 14 -16.43 0.26 14.66
N ALA A 15 -16.60 0.17 15.98
CA ALA A 15 -16.36 1.26 16.92
C ALA A 15 -15.07 1.02 17.72
N ALA A 16 -14.30 2.10 17.88
CA ALA A 16 -13.21 2.16 18.85
C ALA A 16 -13.75 2.73 20.17
N GLY A 17 -13.05 2.49 21.27
CA GLY A 17 -13.32 3.05 22.57
C GLY A 17 -12.12 3.86 23.06
N ALA A 18 -12.38 5.06 23.57
CA ALA A 18 -11.40 5.88 24.26
C ALA A 18 -11.60 5.72 25.78
N GLY A 19 -10.52 5.54 26.54
CA GLY A 19 -10.56 5.40 27.99
C GLY A 19 -9.54 6.29 28.68
N TRP A 20 -9.87 6.82 29.85
CA TRP A 20 -8.95 7.64 30.64
C TRP A 20 -9.14 7.44 32.16
N ALA A 21 -8.06 7.59 32.91
CA ALA A 21 -8.05 7.52 34.37
C ALA A 21 -7.07 8.54 34.98
N GLY A 22 -7.54 9.33 35.94
CA GLY A 22 -6.78 10.39 36.60
C GLY A 22 -6.40 10.03 38.03
N TYR A 23 -5.14 10.30 38.39
CA TYR A 23 -4.54 10.00 39.69
C TYR A 23 -3.83 11.23 40.28
N TRP A 24 -3.92 11.40 41.60
CA TRP A 24 -3.29 12.51 42.31
C TRP A 24 -2.63 12.09 43.62
N GLY A 25 -1.64 12.89 44.02
CA GLY A 25 -0.84 12.66 45.21
C GLY A 25 0.22 11.56 45.05
N THR A 26 1.09 11.47 46.04
CA THR A 26 2.12 10.42 46.16
C THR A 26 1.51 9.04 46.38
N SER A 27 0.36 8.99 47.04
CA SER A 27 -0.42 7.76 47.27
C SER A 27 -1.17 7.26 46.03
N ARG A 28 -1.01 7.92 44.87
CA ARG A 28 -1.68 7.56 43.60
C ARG A 28 -3.17 7.30 43.79
N THR A 29 -3.87 8.23 44.42
CA THR A 29 -5.32 8.09 44.60
C THR A 29 -6.03 8.38 43.29
N LYS A 30 -6.79 7.40 42.77
CA LYS A 30 -7.69 7.59 41.63
C LYS A 30 -8.73 8.65 41.97
N ILE A 31 -8.89 9.65 41.11
CA ILE A 31 -9.83 10.77 41.30
C ILE A 31 -10.98 10.70 40.31
N PHE A 32 -10.70 10.32 39.06
CA PHE A 32 -11.70 10.19 38.02
C PHE A 32 -11.30 9.08 37.05
N SER A 33 -12.28 8.52 36.37
CA SER A 33 -12.09 7.75 35.14
C SER A 33 -13.30 7.96 34.24
N GLY A 34 -13.17 7.54 32.98
CA GLY A 34 -14.26 7.57 32.05
C GLY A 34 -13.88 6.98 30.71
N HIS A 35 -14.90 6.80 29.88
CA HIS A 35 -14.75 6.25 28.55
C HIS A 35 -15.74 6.87 27.59
N ALA A 36 -15.44 6.77 26.29
CA ALA A 36 -16.31 7.24 25.23
C ALA A 36 -16.26 6.30 24.02
N LYS A 37 -17.38 6.16 23.33
CA LYS A 37 -17.48 5.39 22.09
C LYS A 37 -17.18 6.26 20.89
N LEU A 38 -16.30 5.76 20.02
CA LEU A 38 -16.00 6.37 18.73
C LEU A 38 -16.42 5.44 17.59
N PRO A 39 -17.64 5.59 17.03
CA PRO A 39 -18.06 4.78 15.89
C PRO A 39 -17.22 5.14 14.66
N ASN A 40 -16.85 4.14 13.85
CA ASN A 40 -16.15 4.38 12.59
C ASN A 40 -14.82 5.15 12.74
N HIS A 41 -14.13 4.93 13.84
CA HIS A 41 -12.81 5.47 14.12
C HIS A 41 -11.81 4.32 14.29
N GLU A 42 -10.53 4.64 14.16
CA GLU A 42 -9.44 3.72 14.42
C GLU A 42 -8.88 3.89 15.82
N VAL A 43 -8.14 2.87 16.28
CA VAL A 43 -7.49 2.88 17.61
C VAL A 43 -6.70 4.18 17.80
N PHE A 44 -5.91 4.58 16.81
CA PHE A 44 -5.17 5.83 16.83
C PHE A 44 -6.03 7.09 17.05
N ASP A 45 -7.24 7.12 16.49
CA ASP A 45 -8.17 8.24 16.71
C ASP A 45 -8.76 8.20 18.13
N ALA A 46 -8.99 7.00 18.67
CA ALA A 46 -9.46 6.79 20.04
C ALA A 46 -8.40 7.20 21.07
N GLU A 47 -7.12 6.91 20.82
CA GLU A 47 -5.98 7.37 21.64
C GLU A 47 -5.96 8.90 21.74
N ALA A 48 -6.05 9.58 20.59
CA ALA A 48 -6.07 11.04 20.54
C ALA A 48 -7.30 11.60 21.28
N ARG A 49 -8.46 10.97 21.11
CA ARG A 49 -9.69 11.37 21.81
C ARG A 49 -9.59 11.14 23.31
N ALA A 50 -9.02 10.02 23.75
CA ALA A 50 -8.80 9.69 25.15
C ALA A 50 -7.89 10.72 25.81
N ALA A 51 -6.79 11.12 25.15
CA ALA A 51 -5.91 12.19 25.60
C ALA A 51 -6.66 13.52 25.80
N LEU A 52 -7.50 13.92 24.84
CA LEU A 52 -8.31 15.14 24.92
C LEU A 52 -9.31 15.08 26.07
N LEU A 53 -10.12 14.02 26.14
CA LEU A 53 -11.16 13.87 27.17
C LEU A 53 -10.54 13.73 28.57
N GLY A 54 -9.45 12.97 28.69
CA GLY A 54 -8.68 12.83 29.92
C GLY A 54 -8.10 14.16 30.40
N LEU A 55 -7.54 14.97 29.50
CA LEU A 55 -7.08 16.33 29.83
C LEU A 55 -8.25 17.23 30.25
N GLN A 56 -9.37 17.21 29.52
CA GLN A 56 -10.55 18.00 29.87
C GLN A 56 -11.16 17.59 31.22
N ALA A 57 -11.18 16.29 31.54
CA ALA A 57 -11.62 15.78 32.83
C ALA A 57 -10.67 16.25 33.95
N ALA A 58 -9.36 16.12 33.73
CA ALA A 58 -8.34 16.67 34.60
C ALA A 58 -8.57 18.16 34.88
N LEU A 59 -8.75 18.95 33.83
CA LEU A 59 -8.98 20.38 33.94
C LEU A 59 -10.26 20.72 34.74
N LYS A 60 -11.28 19.87 34.79
CA LYS A 60 -12.49 20.11 35.59
C LYS A 60 -12.31 19.74 37.07
N ASP A 61 -11.27 18.99 37.42
CA ASP A 61 -11.08 18.49 38.76
C ASP A 61 -10.55 19.57 39.73
N PRO A 62 -11.18 19.80 40.90
CA PRO A 62 -10.74 20.81 41.86
C PRO A 62 -9.31 20.62 42.38
N LYS A 63 -8.82 19.37 42.48
CA LYS A 63 -7.46 19.05 42.97
C LYS A 63 -6.36 19.56 42.04
N THR A 64 -6.72 20.00 40.83
CA THR A 64 -5.79 20.67 39.92
C THR A 64 -5.21 21.97 40.46
N GLN A 65 -5.92 22.68 41.34
CA GLN A 65 -5.41 23.91 41.96
C GLN A 65 -4.14 23.66 42.78
N HIS A 66 -3.96 22.42 43.25
CA HIS A 66 -2.78 21.97 44.01
C HIS A 66 -1.74 21.23 43.16
N SER A 67 -1.88 21.25 41.83
CA SER A 67 -0.94 20.59 40.91
C SER A 67 -0.14 21.62 40.13
N THR A 68 1.19 21.46 40.10
CA THR A 68 2.06 22.21 39.19
C THR A 68 1.88 21.71 37.76
N ASN A 69 2.12 20.42 37.53
CA ASN A 69 2.07 19.79 36.21
C ASN A 69 0.93 18.77 36.08
N ILE A 70 0.43 18.62 34.86
CA ILE A 70 -0.39 17.49 34.42
C ILE A 70 0.47 16.61 33.53
N TYR A 71 0.60 15.33 33.87
CA TYR A 71 1.24 14.34 33.03
C TYR A 71 0.16 13.53 32.30
N ILE A 72 0.14 13.57 30.98
CA ILE A 72 -0.73 12.73 30.15
C ILE A 72 0.10 11.53 29.67
N CYS A 73 -0.23 10.34 30.13
CA CYS A 73 0.50 9.10 29.88
C CYS A 73 -0.31 8.20 28.95
N LEU A 74 0.33 7.73 27.88
CA LEU A 74 -0.25 6.79 26.91
C LEU A 74 0.85 5.91 26.31
N ASP A 75 0.48 4.74 25.79
CA ASP A 75 1.44 3.75 25.28
C ASP A 75 1.61 3.77 23.75
N ASN A 76 0.79 4.54 23.04
CA ASN A 76 0.95 4.78 21.63
C ASN A 76 1.98 5.90 21.34
N LEU A 77 3.19 5.50 20.93
CA LEU A 77 4.28 6.42 20.63
C LEU A 77 3.96 7.42 19.52
N GLU A 78 3.19 7.00 18.50
CA GLU A 78 2.78 7.90 17.41
C GLU A 78 1.84 8.98 17.93
N ALA A 79 0.85 8.61 18.75
CA ALA A 79 -0.05 9.58 19.37
C ALA A 79 0.71 10.56 20.30
N VAL A 80 1.70 10.08 21.06
CA VAL A 80 2.59 10.94 21.87
C VAL A 80 3.31 11.98 21.02
N GLN A 81 3.85 11.58 19.87
CA GLN A 81 4.57 12.50 18.97
C GLN A 81 3.63 13.58 18.42
N GLN A 82 2.41 13.20 18.06
CA GLN A 82 1.41 14.11 17.48
C GLN A 82 0.85 15.09 18.51
N LEU A 83 0.61 14.63 19.76
CA LEU A 83 0.19 15.50 20.86
C LEU A 83 1.25 16.54 21.23
N ARG A 84 2.54 16.19 21.14
CA ARG A 84 3.68 17.09 21.45
C ARG A 84 4.07 18.02 20.29
N GLY A 85 3.79 17.63 19.03
CA GLY A 85 4.33 18.25 17.82
C GLY A 85 3.29 18.96 16.96
N GLN A 86 3.59 19.15 15.67
CA GLN A 86 2.59 19.61 14.69
C GLN A 86 1.81 18.42 14.15
N PRO A 87 0.46 18.40 14.23
CA PRO A 87 -0.35 17.27 13.80
C PRO A 87 -0.19 16.97 12.30
N ARG A 88 0.31 15.77 11.95
CA ARG A 88 0.39 15.26 10.58
C ARG A 88 -0.75 14.26 10.35
N GLU A 89 -1.58 14.49 9.33
CA GLU A 89 -2.67 13.59 8.88
C GLU A 89 -3.85 13.42 9.86
N SER A 90 -4.68 12.36 9.70
CA SER A 90 -6.03 12.20 10.29
C SER A 90 -6.14 12.56 11.78
N SER A 91 -7.31 13.05 12.19
CA SER A 91 -7.60 13.51 13.56
C SER A 91 -6.86 14.79 14.00
N GLN A 92 -6.38 15.61 13.04
CA GLN A 92 -5.75 16.92 13.32
C GLN A 92 -6.56 17.78 14.29
N SER A 93 -7.88 17.87 14.11
CA SER A 93 -8.74 18.67 14.98
C SER A 93 -8.67 18.23 16.44
N ILE A 94 -8.56 16.93 16.71
CA ILE A 94 -8.46 16.41 18.09
C ILE A 94 -7.12 16.81 18.71
N PHE A 95 -6.02 16.68 17.97
CA PHE A 95 -4.69 17.09 18.45
C PHE A 95 -4.60 18.61 18.67
N MET A 96 -5.17 19.41 17.77
CA MET A 96 -5.24 20.88 17.91
C MET A 96 -6.06 21.27 19.14
N ASN A 97 -7.24 20.66 19.34
CA ASN A 97 -8.07 20.90 20.51
C ASN A 97 -7.37 20.49 21.81
N PHE A 98 -6.58 19.41 21.79
CA PHE A 98 -5.77 19.00 22.94
C PHE A 98 -4.70 20.05 23.26
N GLN A 99 -4.00 20.55 22.24
CA GLN A 99 -2.97 21.56 22.40
C GLN A 99 -3.54 22.87 22.91
N GLU A 100 -4.68 23.31 22.37
CA GLU A 100 -5.41 24.47 22.86
C GLU A 100 -5.80 24.29 24.34
N ALA A 101 -6.40 23.15 24.69
CA ALA A 101 -6.74 22.84 26.08
C ALA A 101 -5.50 22.85 27.00
N ALA A 102 -4.38 22.29 26.53
CA ALA A 102 -3.12 22.26 27.25
C ALA A 102 -2.53 23.66 27.46
N GLN A 103 -2.67 24.57 26.49
CA GLN A 103 -2.22 25.96 26.60
C GLN A 103 -3.02 26.78 27.61
N THR A 104 -4.25 26.36 27.96
CA THR A 104 -5.01 27.02 29.05
C THR A 104 -4.47 26.69 30.44
N TRP A 105 -3.68 25.61 30.58
CA TRP A 105 -3.24 25.12 31.90
C TRP A 105 -2.41 26.13 32.71
N PRO A 106 -1.39 26.82 32.14
CA PRO A 106 -0.57 27.77 32.89
C PRO A 106 -1.36 28.98 33.43
N GLN A 107 -2.49 29.32 32.80
CA GLN A 107 -3.33 30.48 33.13
C GLN A 107 -4.38 30.18 34.20
N ARG A 108 -4.46 28.92 34.66
CA ARG A 108 -5.48 28.49 35.61
C ARG A 108 -5.14 28.96 37.03
N PRO A 109 -6.15 29.36 37.84
CA PRO A 109 -5.94 29.68 39.25
C PRO A 109 -5.26 28.54 40.02
N ARG A 110 -4.42 28.90 40.98
CA ARG A 110 -3.66 27.97 41.82
C ARG A 110 -3.88 28.28 43.29
N ALA A 111 -3.74 27.25 44.12
CA ALA A 111 -3.66 27.45 45.56
C ALA A 111 -2.39 28.24 45.93
N PRO A 112 -2.40 29.00 47.03
CA PRO A 112 -1.23 29.74 47.49
C PRO A 112 0.02 28.84 47.59
N GLY A 113 1.16 29.33 47.10
CA GLY A 113 2.43 28.61 47.12
C GLY A 113 2.63 27.58 45.99
N ILE A 114 1.64 27.39 45.10
CA ILE A 114 1.76 26.49 43.94
C ILE A 114 2.13 27.29 42.69
N GLN A 115 3.25 26.94 42.07
CA GLN A 115 3.69 27.55 40.81
C GLN A 115 2.84 27.08 39.62
N SER A 116 2.70 27.95 38.61
CA SER A 116 2.18 27.57 37.30
C SER A 116 3.13 26.57 36.64
N GLY A 117 2.59 25.42 36.22
CA GLY A 117 3.34 24.44 35.44
C GLY A 117 2.71 24.19 34.07
N THR A 118 3.03 23.03 33.48
CA THR A 118 2.68 22.68 32.10
C THR A 118 1.95 21.34 32.01
N VAL A 119 1.28 21.12 30.88
CA VAL A 119 0.82 19.79 30.49
C VAL A 119 1.97 19.09 29.78
N GLN A 120 2.36 17.92 30.25
CA GLN A 120 3.43 17.11 29.68
C GLN A 120 2.88 15.77 29.22
N VAL A 121 2.97 15.50 27.93
CA VAL A 121 2.66 14.18 27.38
C VAL A 121 3.85 13.27 27.62
N LYS A 122 3.65 12.05 28.12
CA LYS A 122 4.68 11.04 28.41
C LYS A 122 4.26 9.71 27.77
N TRP A 123 5.24 9.02 27.21
CA TRP A 123 5.06 7.65 26.77
C TRP A 123 5.25 6.71 27.96
N VAL A 124 4.39 5.71 28.09
CA VAL A 124 4.53 4.61 29.05
C VAL A 124 4.44 3.28 28.32
N PRO A 125 5.11 2.21 28.80
CA PRO A 125 4.94 0.90 28.19
C PRO A 125 3.53 0.36 28.46
N GLY A 126 2.91 -0.21 27.42
CA GLY A 126 1.61 -0.87 27.51
C GLY A 126 1.73 -2.28 28.09
N HIS A 127 0.69 -2.74 28.78
CA HIS A 127 0.54 -4.10 29.33
C HIS A 127 1.68 -4.59 30.25
N THR A 128 2.34 -3.68 30.97
CA THR A 128 3.39 -4.02 31.93
C THR A 128 2.92 -3.94 33.39
N GLY A 129 1.61 -3.90 33.65
CA GLY A 129 1.07 -3.83 35.01
C GLY A 129 1.18 -2.46 35.66
N ILE A 130 1.34 -1.39 34.86
CA ILE A 130 1.23 -0.01 35.37
C ILE A 130 -0.25 0.23 35.65
N GLU A 131 -0.62 0.24 36.92
CA GLU A 131 -2.02 0.33 37.40
C GLU A 131 -2.87 1.35 36.62
N GLY A 132 -2.38 2.58 36.44
CA GLY A 132 -3.13 3.60 35.72
C GLY A 132 -3.31 3.33 34.23
N ASN A 133 -2.32 2.70 33.56
CA ASN A 133 -2.44 2.31 32.16
C ASN A 133 -3.42 1.14 31.99
N GLU A 134 -3.37 0.15 32.88
CA GLU A 134 -4.31 -0.97 32.88
C GLU A 134 -5.76 -0.50 33.14
N GLU A 135 -5.95 0.49 34.03
CA GLU A 135 -7.27 1.08 34.25
C GLU A 135 -7.76 1.86 33.03
N ALA A 136 -6.87 2.61 32.35
CA ALA A 136 -7.23 3.29 31.11
C ALA A 136 -7.60 2.31 29.98
N ASP A 137 -6.88 1.18 29.84
CA ASP A 137 -7.21 0.11 28.89
C ASP A 137 -8.55 -0.56 29.21
N LYS A 138 -8.82 -0.81 30.49
CA LYS A 138 -10.13 -1.31 30.94
C LYS A 138 -11.25 -0.34 30.55
N GLU A 139 -11.07 0.96 30.80
CA GLU A 139 -12.02 2.00 30.39
C GLU A 139 -12.17 2.05 28.87
N ALA A 140 -11.08 1.95 28.10
CA ALA A 140 -11.12 1.98 26.64
C ALA A 140 -11.89 0.77 26.07
N LYS A 141 -11.71 -0.41 26.66
CA LYS A 141 -12.50 -1.61 26.34
C LYS A 141 -13.98 -1.41 26.65
N MET A 142 -14.33 -0.83 27.80
CA MET A 142 -15.72 -0.46 28.10
C MET A 142 -16.27 0.57 27.10
N GLY A 143 -15.44 1.54 26.68
CA GLY A 143 -15.74 2.55 25.67
C GLY A 143 -16.19 1.97 24.32
N CYS A 144 -15.71 0.79 23.95
CA CYS A 144 -16.15 0.11 22.73
C CYS A 144 -17.66 -0.24 22.76
N TYR A 145 -18.18 -0.50 23.96
CA TYR A 145 -19.56 -0.94 24.21
C TYR A 145 -20.46 0.16 24.77
N ALA A 146 -19.91 1.35 25.06
CA ALA A 146 -20.67 2.45 25.63
C ALA A 146 -21.84 2.89 24.71
N PRO A 147 -22.86 3.55 25.26
CA PRO A 147 -23.87 4.23 24.46
C PRO A 147 -23.21 5.22 23.50
N LEU A 148 -23.77 5.31 22.29
CA LEU A 148 -23.29 6.27 21.30
C LEU A 148 -23.77 7.67 21.68
N GLU A 149 -22.85 8.63 21.80
CA GLU A 149 -23.21 10.05 21.85
C GLU A 149 -23.80 10.48 20.49
N LEU A 150 -24.97 11.12 20.52
CA LEU A 150 -25.69 11.57 19.33
C LEU A 150 -25.59 13.11 19.17
N PRO A 151 -25.40 13.61 17.94
CA PRO A 151 -25.16 12.85 16.71
C PRO A 151 -23.76 12.21 16.68
N PRO A 152 -23.58 11.06 16.00
CA PRO A 152 -22.27 10.42 15.93
C PRO A 152 -21.26 11.34 15.24
N PRO A 153 -19.99 11.33 15.68
CA PRO A 153 -18.95 12.01 14.94
C PRO A 153 -18.80 11.39 13.53
N PRO A 154 -18.46 12.20 12.50
CA PRO A 154 -18.18 11.67 11.17
C PRO A 154 -17.02 10.68 11.22
N ALA A 155 -17.02 9.68 10.33
CA ALA A 155 -15.96 8.68 10.26
C ALA A 155 -14.59 9.34 10.03
N SER A 156 -13.55 8.81 10.67
CA SER A 156 -12.20 9.31 10.40
C SER A 156 -11.77 8.98 8.98
N LEU A 157 -10.94 9.82 8.37
CA LEU A 157 -10.41 9.58 7.02
C LEU A 157 -9.68 8.23 6.95
N ALA A 158 -8.97 7.85 8.01
CA ALA A 158 -8.28 6.57 8.10
C ALA A 158 -9.27 5.39 8.09
N ALA A 159 -10.34 5.47 8.89
CA ALA A 159 -11.39 4.46 8.91
C ALA A 159 -12.10 4.34 7.55
N ALA A 160 -12.44 5.47 6.91
CA ALA A 160 -13.05 5.49 5.59
C ALA A 160 -12.15 4.85 4.53
N LYS A 161 -10.85 5.19 4.51
CA LYS A 161 -9.85 4.56 3.62
C LYS A 161 -9.75 3.06 3.84
N ARG A 162 -9.70 2.59 5.10
CA ARG A 162 -9.66 1.14 5.39
C ARG A 162 -10.95 0.45 4.96
N ALA A 163 -12.11 1.05 5.19
CA ALA A 163 -13.39 0.50 4.75
C ALA A 163 -13.42 0.34 3.23
N ALA A 164 -13.04 1.38 2.49
CA ALA A 164 -12.94 1.33 1.03
C ALA A 164 -11.96 0.25 0.54
N GLN A 165 -10.79 0.13 1.18
CA GLN A 165 -9.82 -0.92 0.86
C GLN A 165 -10.36 -2.33 1.14
N ARG A 166 -11.09 -2.55 2.24
CA ARG A 166 -11.71 -3.85 2.53
C ARG A 166 -12.71 -4.24 1.45
N VAL A 167 -13.62 -3.32 1.10
CA VAL A 167 -14.62 -3.55 0.04
C VAL A 167 -13.92 -3.82 -1.29
N HIS A 168 -12.92 -3.02 -1.65
CA HIS A 168 -12.13 -3.22 -2.86
C HIS A 168 -11.51 -4.62 -2.91
N TRP A 169 -10.84 -5.06 -1.84
CA TRP A 169 -10.20 -6.37 -1.80
C TRP A 169 -11.20 -7.53 -1.84
N GLN A 170 -12.37 -7.38 -1.22
CA GLN A 170 -13.45 -8.38 -1.30
C GLN A 170 -13.97 -8.51 -2.72
N CYS A 171 -14.34 -7.39 -3.36
CA CYS A 171 -14.80 -7.38 -4.75
C CYS A 171 -13.71 -7.88 -5.71
N PHE A 172 -12.45 -7.51 -5.49
CA PHE A 172 -11.33 -7.96 -6.31
C PHE A 172 -11.08 -9.47 -6.16
N ALA A 173 -11.23 -10.03 -4.96
CA ALA A 173 -11.14 -11.46 -4.74
C ALA A 173 -12.23 -12.25 -5.47
N GLN A 174 -13.47 -11.77 -5.43
CA GLN A 174 -14.59 -12.34 -6.20
C GLN A 174 -14.33 -12.25 -7.70
N PHE A 175 -13.97 -11.06 -8.19
CA PHE A 175 -13.60 -10.85 -9.60
C PHE A 175 -12.49 -11.80 -10.04
N TRP A 176 -11.44 -11.97 -9.25
CA TRP A 176 -10.34 -12.87 -9.57
C TRP A 176 -10.78 -14.34 -9.63
N ALA A 177 -11.56 -14.80 -8.64
CA ALA A 177 -12.08 -16.17 -8.64
C ALA A 177 -12.89 -16.48 -9.91
N GLU A 178 -13.71 -15.52 -10.36
CA GLU A 178 -14.51 -15.64 -11.57
C GLU A 178 -13.66 -15.54 -12.85
N LYS A 179 -12.85 -14.49 -12.98
CA LYS A 179 -12.20 -14.08 -14.23
C LYS A 179 -10.75 -14.53 -14.39
N ALA A 180 -10.14 -15.18 -13.38
CA ALA A 180 -8.79 -15.73 -13.52
C ALA A 180 -8.71 -16.64 -14.76
N SER A 181 -7.58 -16.57 -15.47
CA SER A 181 -7.38 -17.40 -16.66
C SER A 181 -7.39 -18.88 -16.28
N LYS A 182 -7.76 -19.74 -17.23
CA LYS A 182 -7.75 -21.19 -17.03
C LYS A 182 -6.41 -21.68 -16.48
N HIS A 183 -5.30 -21.22 -17.06
CA HIS A 183 -3.96 -21.58 -16.57
C HIS A 183 -3.71 -21.17 -15.11
N TYR A 184 -4.13 -19.97 -14.69
CA TYR A 184 -3.97 -19.57 -13.29
C TYR A 184 -4.81 -20.42 -12.34
N LYS A 185 -6.03 -20.81 -12.75
CA LYS A 185 -6.89 -21.74 -12.01
C LYS A 185 -6.27 -23.12 -11.92
N ASP A 186 -5.78 -23.67 -13.04
CA ASP A 186 -5.15 -24.98 -13.14
C ASP A 186 -3.84 -25.06 -12.30
N LEU A 187 -3.09 -23.95 -12.24
CA LEU A 187 -1.90 -23.82 -11.40
C LEU A 187 -2.19 -23.53 -9.92
N GLY A 188 -3.45 -23.31 -9.54
CA GLY A 188 -3.82 -22.98 -8.15
C GLY A 188 -3.22 -21.66 -7.66
N ILE A 189 -2.93 -20.70 -8.55
CA ILE A 189 -2.32 -19.42 -8.18
C ILE A 189 -3.41 -18.49 -7.63
N GLY A 190 -3.36 -18.28 -6.31
CA GLY A 190 -4.26 -17.37 -5.59
C GLY A 190 -3.86 -15.90 -5.67
N LEU A 191 -4.72 -15.04 -5.11
CA LEU A 191 -4.39 -13.64 -4.89
C LEU A 191 -3.49 -13.50 -3.65
N GLU A 192 -2.34 -12.86 -3.84
CA GLU A 192 -1.45 -12.47 -2.75
C GLU A 192 -1.23 -10.96 -2.79
N LYS A 193 -1.26 -10.30 -1.62
CA LYS A 193 -1.07 -8.84 -1.54
C LYS A 193 0.35 -8.42 -1.90
N ARG A 194 1.33 -9.28 -1.62
CA ARG A 194 2.76 -9.04 -1.84
C ARG A 194 3.43 -10.31 -2.38
N PRO A 195 3.14 -10.66 -3.65
CA PRO A 195 3.59 -11.92 -4.22
C PRO A 195 5.13 -11.98 -4.26
N PRO A 196 5.75 -13.08 -3.81
CA PRO A 196 7.20 -13.19 -3.66
C PRO A 196 7.96 -13.13 -5.00
N GLU A 197 7.32 -13.46 -6.12
CA GLU A 197 7.93 -13.38 -7.46
C GLU A 197 8.26 -11.95 -7.90
N LEU A 198 7.68 -10.91 -7.27
CA LEU A 198 8.03 -9.53 -7.56
C LEU A 198 9.48 -9.18 -7.21
N LEU A 199 10.16 -10.04 -6.44
CA LEU A 199 11.58 -9.92 -6.14
C LEU A 199 12.48 -10.44 -7.29
N LEU A 200 11.92 -11.12 -8.28
CA LEU A 200 12.69 -11.62 -9.41
C LEU A 200 13.18 -10.48 -10.31
N PRO A 201 14.34 -10.65 -10.99
CA PRO A 201 14.75 -9.75 -12.06
C PRO A 201 13.64 -9.58 -13.10
N ARG A 202 13.41 -8.34 -13.56
CA ARG A 202 12.28 -7.98 -14.45
C ARG A 202 12.17 -8.87 -15.69
N ALA A 203 13.30 -9.26 -16.28
CA ALA A 203 13.33 -10.14 -17.45
C ALA A 203 12.80 -11.55 -17.13
N ALA A 204 13.20 -12.13 -15.99
CA ALA A 204 12.73 -13.44 -15.54
C ALA A 204 11.26 -13.39 -15.10
N LEU A 205 10.88 -12.33 -14.37
CA LEU A 205 9.49 -12.11 -13.96
C LEU A 205 8.54 -12.07 -15.16
N GLY A 206 8.90 -11.33 -16.23
CA GLY A 206 8.09 -11.28 -17.44
C GLY A 206 7.88 -12.65 -18.09
N ARG A 207 8.91 -13.52 -18.10
CA ARG A 207 8.81 -14.89 -18.65
C ARG A 207 8.00 -15.82 -17.76
N LEU A 208 8.15 -15.70 -16.44
CA LEU A 208 7.35 -16.44 -15.46
C LEU A 208 5.86 -16.09 -15.61
N LEU A 209 5.52 -14.80 -15.67
CA LEU A 209 4.14 -14.34 -15.85
C LEU A 209 3.55 -14.77 -17.20
N ALA A 210 4.36 -14.73 -18.27
CA ALA A 210 3.95 -15.27 -19.57
C ALA A 210 3.64 -16.77 -19.48
N ALA A 211 4.51 -17.57 -18.87
CA ALA A 211 4.30 -19.00 -18.70
C ALA A 211 3.07 -19.33 -17.83
N ARG A 212 2.84 -18.57 -16.75
CA ARG A 212 1.66 -18.73 -15.88
C ARG A 212 0.35 -18.32 -16.55
N SER A 213 0.37 -17.28 -17.37
CA SER A 213 -0.84 -16.77 -18.03
C SER A 213 -1.16 -17.53 -19.31
N GLY A 214 -0.14 -18.10 -19.97
CA GLY A 214 -0.22 -18.54 -21.36
C GLY A 214 -0.16 -17.38 -22.37
N HIS A 215 -0.01 -16.14 -21.90
CA HIS A 215 0.11 -14.95 -22.74
C HIS A 215 1.57 -14.60 -22.94
N GLY A 216 2.16 -15.18 -23.98
CA GLY A 216 3.57 -15.00 -24.32
C GLY A 216 3.87 -15.43 -25.75
N ASP A 217 5.16 -15.58 -26.04
CA ASP A 217 5.66 -16.11 -27.32
C ASP A 217 5.47 -17.64 -27.37
N PHE A 218 4.20 -18.05 -27.45
CA PHE A 218 3.78 -19.45 -27.52
C PHE A 218 2.95 -19.68 -28.79
N ALA A 219 3.06 -20.88 -29.36
CA ALA A 219 2.42 -21.20 -30.64
C ALA A 219 0.91 -20.99 -30.58
N GLU A 220 0.24 -21.50 -29.54
CA GLU A 220 -1.21 -21.35 -29.34
C GLU A 220 -1.66 -19.88 -29.30
N TYR A 221 -0.88 -19.02 -28.64
CA TYR A 221 -1.16 -17.59 -28.57
C TYR A 221 -1.08 -16.96 -29.97
N HIS A 222 0.01 -17.20 -30.70
CA HIS A 222 0.19 -16.62 -32.02
C HIS A 222 -0.82 -17.13 -33.06
N GLU A 223 -1.19 -18.40 -33.01
CA GLU A 223 -2.24 -18.97 -33.87
C GLU A 223 -3.61 -18.36 -33.58
N ARG A 224 -3.99 -18.25 -32.29
CA ARG A 224 -5.26 -17.65 -31.87
C ARG A 224 -5.42 -16.21 -32.39
N PHE A 225 -4.33 -15.45 -32.41
CA PHE A 225 -4.32 -14.05 -32.85
C PHE A 225 -3.85 -13.85 -34.30
N LYS A 226 -3.56 -14.93 -35.04
CA LYS A 226 -3.15 -14.92 -36.46
C LYS A 226 -1.93 -14.03 -36.71
N HIS A 227 -0.87 -14.23 -35.92
CA HIS A 227 0.41 -13.58 -36.16
C HIS A 227 1.21 -14.34 -37.23
N ASP A 228 1.18 -13.84 -38.47
CA ASP A 228 1.77 -14.52 -39.65
C ASP A 228 3.29 -14.68 -39.59
N ASP A 229 3.97 -13.79 -38.87
CA ASP A 229 5.43 -13.79 -38.75
C ASP A 229 5.93 -14.54 -37.51
N ALA A 230 5.06 -15.14 -36.69
CA ALA A 230 5.48 -15.75 -35.43
C ALA A 230 6.33 -17.01 -35.62
N LEU A 231 7.40 -17.14 -34.81
CA LEU A 231 8.13 -18.39 -34.68
C LEU A 231 7.37 -19.33 -33.74
N LEU A 232 6.63 -20.28 -34.30
CA LEU A 232 5.83 -21.26 -33.54
C LEU A 232 6.66 -22.39 -32.92
N THR A 233 7.89 -22.59 -33.41
CA THR A 233 8.80 -23.64 -32.95
C THR A 233 10.06 -23.06 -32.33
N CYS A 234 10.64 -23.81 -31.40
CA CYS A 234 11.96 -23.54 -30.84
C CYS A 234 13.05 -24.09 -31.77
N SER A 235 14.30 -23.62 -31.64
CA SER A 235 15.47 -24.16 -32.36
C SER A 235 15.67 -25.67 -32.14
N CYS A 236 15.14 -26.22 -31.06
CA CYS A 236 15.13 -27.67 -30.82
C CYS A 236 14.11 -28.45 -31.69
N GLY A 237 13.31 -27.77 -32.52
CA GLY A 237 12.31 -28.34 -33.41
C GLY A 237 10.93 -28.57 -32.78
N ARG A 238 10.77 -28.39 -31.46
CA ARG A 238 9.47 -28.56 -30.79
C ARG A 238 8.64 -27.27 -30.82
N ARG A 239 7.31 -27.45 -30.75
CA ARG A 239 6.33 -26.38 -30.59
C ARG A 239 6.58 -25.58 -29.31
N LYS A 240 6.40 -24.26 -29.38
CA LYS A 240 6.55 -23.37 -28.22
C LYS A 240 5.31 -23.44 -27.34
N GLU A 241 5.51 -23.94 -26.13
CA GLU A 241 4.49 -24.06 -25.09
C GLU A 241 4.98 -23.40 -23.79
N PRO A 242 4.08 -23.00 -22.87
CA PRO A 242 4.45 -22.42 -21.58
C PRO A 242 5.47 -23.25 -20.78
N SER A 243 5.34 -24.56 -20.82
CA SER A 243 6.23 -25.52 -20.13
C SER A 243 7.46 -25.93 -20.95
N HIS A 244 7.65 -25.39 -22.16
CA HIS A 244 8.69 -25.86 -23.09
C HIS A 244 10.11 -25.77 -22.52
N PHE A 245 10.40 -24.78 -21.67
CA PHE A 245 11.68 -24.65 -20.99
C PHE A 245 12.08 -25.91 -20.21
N TYR A 246 11.10 -26.65 -19.66
CA TYR A 246 11.33 -27.86 -18.89
C TYR A 246 11.73 -29.07 -19.74
N PHE A 247 11.28 -29.12 -20.99
CA PHE A 247 11.46 -30.27 -21.89
C PHE A 247 12.43 -30.00 -23.05
N CYS A 248 12.94 -28.77 -23.18
CA CYS A 248 13.82 -28.40 -24.28
C CYS A 248 15.19 -29.07 -24.16
N ARG A 249 15.55 -29.91 -25.15
CA ARG A 249 16.86 -30.56 -25.19
C ARG A 249 18.03 -29.58 -25.31
N GLU A 250 17.86 -28.52 -26.10
CA GLU A 250 18.93 -27.52 -26.30
C GLU A 250 19.08 -26.63 -25.06
N GLY A 251 17.97 -26.33 -24.37
CA GLY A 251 18.01 -25.67 -23.06
C GLY A 251 18.80 -26.46 -22.02
N ARG A 252 18.54 -27.78 -21.94
CA ARG A 252 19.25 -28.69 -21.02
C ARG A 252 20.75 -28.79 -21.32
N LYS A 253 21.13 -28.76 -22.61
CA LYS A 253 22.54 -28.74 -23.02
C LYS A 253 23.23 -27.43 -22.62
N ALA A 254 22.54 -26.29 -22.75
CA ALA A 254 23.09 -25.00 -22.38
C ALA A 254 23.27 -24.83 -20.86
N ALA A 255 22.33 -25.32 -20.07
CA ALA A 255 22.49 -25.43 -18.62
C ALA A 255 21.63 -26.56 -18.05
N ALA A 256 22.20 -27.38 -17.17
CA ALA A 256 21.46 -28.42 -16.47
C ALA A 256 20.31 -27.83 -15.64
N HIS A 257 19.17 -28.52 -15.62
CA HIS A 257 17.99 -28.08 -14.89
C HIS A 257 18.20 -28.22 -13.37
N PRO A 258 18.05 -27.15 -12.58
CA PRO A 258 18.22 -27.20 -11.13
C PRO A 258 17.05 -27.85 -10.38
N TRP A 259 15.94 -28.18 -11.06
CA TRP A 259 14.67 -28.57 -10.43
C TRP A 259 14.46 -30.08 -10.29
N GLY A 260 15.41 -30.94 -10.67
CA GLY A 260 15.34 -32.39 -10.42
C GLY A 260 14.03 -33.04 -10.89
N GLN A 261 13.31 -33.70 -9.97
CA GLN A 261 12.01 -34.35 -10.21
C GLN A 261 10.80 -33.43 -9.89
N GLN A 262 11.01 -32.15 -9.63
CA GLN A 262 9.90 -31.24 -9.31
C GLN A 262 8.99 -31.05 -10.52
N PRO A 263 7.66 -31.08 -10.33
CA PRO A 263 6.73 -30.87 -11.43
C PRO A 263 6.79 -29.42 -11.95
N VAL A 264 6.44 -29.22 -13.22
CA VAL A 264 6.41 -27.88 -13.86
C VAL A 264 5.55 -26.90 -13.06
N ALA A 265 4.43 -27.36 -12.52
CA ALA A 265 3.55 -26.54 -11.70
C ALA A 265 4.28 -25.96 -10.47
N ASP A 266 5.12 -26.76 -9.80
CA ASP A 266 5.90 -26.29 -8.65
C ASP A 266 6.95 -25.26 -9.04
N ILE A 267 7.58 -25.43 -10.21
CA ILE A 267 8.55 -24.47 -10.74
C ILE A 267 7.87 -23.14 -11.03
N LEU A 268 6.65 -23.17 -11.55
CA LEU A 268 5.91 -21.96 -11.85
C LEU A 268 5.28 -21.32 -10.62
N THR A 269 4.90 -22.07 -9.58
CA THR A 269 4.11 -21.54 -8.46
C THR A 269 4.92 -21.28 -7.19
N LYS A 270 5.84 -22.18 -6.83
CA LYS A 270 6.56 -22.11 -5.56
C LYS A 270 7.76 -21.17 -5.64
N LYS A 271 8.04 -20.47 -4.53
CA LYS A 271 9.17 -19.53 -4.43
C LYS A 271 10.51 -20.15 -4.79
N THR A 272 10.80 -21.33 -4.25
CA THR A 272 12.03 -22.08 -4.57
C THR A 272 12.09 -22.43 -6.06
N GLY A 273 10.97 -22.85 -6.63
CA GLY A 273 10.82 -23.20 -8.03
C GLY A 273 11.10 -22.04 -8.97
N PHE A 274 10.36 -20.93 -8.83
CA PHE A 274 10.50 -19.82 -9.76
C PHE A 274 11.82 -19.04 -9.59
N THR A 275 12.44 -19.13 -8.41
CA THR A 275 13.78 -18.57 -8.18
C THR A 275 14.82 -19.39 -8.93
N ALA A 276 14.77 -20.72 -8.81
CA ALA A 276 15.64 -21.62 -9.58
C ALA A 276 15.43 -21.48 -11.09
N TYR A 277 14.18 -21.26 -11.53
CA TYR A 277 13.85 -20.92 -12.91
C TYR A 277 14.53 -19.63 -13.37
N ALA A 278 14.46 -18.55 -12.59
CA ALA A 278 15.09 -17.28 -12.92
C ALA A 278 16.61 -17.40 -13.04
N ASP A 279 17.26 -18.10 -12.10
CA ASP A 279 18.70 -18.36 -12.13
C ASP A 279 19.10 -19.18 -13.35
N TRP A 280 18.32 -20.20 -13.68
CA TRP A 280 18.55 -21.03 -14.86
C TRP A 280 18.37 -20.24 -16.16
N LEU A 281 17.40 -19.33 -16.25
CA LEU A 281 17.23 -18.46 -17.41
C LEU A 281 18.48 -17.58 -17.64
N GLY A 282 19.08 -17.06 -16.55
CA GLY A 282 20.32 -16.30 -16.62
C GLY A 282 21.51 -17.11 -17.15
N LYS A 283 21.64 -18.37 -16.71
CA LYS A 283 22.74 -19.26 -17.13
C LYS A 283 22.57 -19.81 -18.56
N SER A 284 21.36 -20.25 -18.90
CA SER A 284 21.06 -20.90 -20.18
C SER A 284 20.86 -19.93 -21.34
N GLN A 285 20.57 -18.65 -21.05
CA GLN A 285 20.15 -17.68 -22.05
C GLN A 285 18.97 -18.20 -22.91
N PHE A 286 18.06 -18.95 -22.28
CA PHE A 286 17.07 -19.76 -23.01
C PHE A 286 16.23 -18.97 -24.02
N TYR A 287 15.60 -17.87 -23.59
CA TYR A 287 14.72 -17.07 -24.47
C TYR A 287 15.46 -16.07 -25.37
N THR A 288 16.78 -15.98 -25.29
CA THR A 288 17.62 -15.07 -26.09
C THR A 288 18.48 -15.82 -27.09
N ALA A 289 19.01 -16.98 -26.73
CA ALA A 289 19.89 -17.78 -27.58
C ALA A 289 19.18 -19.00 -28.21
N ILE A 290 18.18 -19.59 -27.55
CA ILE A 290 17.65 -20.93 -27.89
C ILE A 290 16.20 -20.86 -28.39
N CYS A 291 15.27 -20.46 -27.53
CA CYS A 291 13.86 -20.30 -27.82
C CYS A 291 13.55 -18.81 -28.09
N ARG A 292 14.05 -18.31 -29.22
CA ARG A 292 13.99 -16.89 -29.57
C ARG A 292 12.60 -16.47 -30.03
N ARG A 293 12.24 -15.21 -29.79
CA ARG A 293 11.10 -14.56 -30.45
C ARG A 293 11.44 -14.27 -31.90
N HIS A 294 10.40 -14.11 -32.72
CA HIS A 294 10.57 -13.81 -34.14
C HIS A 294 11.46 -12.58 -34.43
N TRP A 295 11.23 -11.47 -33.73
CA TRP A 295 12.00 -10.24 -33.91
C TRP A 295 13.50 -10.42 -33.61
N ASP A 296 13.82 -11.21 -32.58
CA ASP A 296 15.21 -11.47 -32.17
C ASP A 296 15.97 -12.32 -33.21
N ALA A 297 15.26 -13.12 -34.04
CA ALA A 297 15.87 -13.93 -35.10
C ALA A 297 16.21 -13.11 -36.37
N LYS A 298 15.39 -12.11 -36.73
CA LYS A 298 15.65 -11.22 -37.86
C LYS A 298 16.86 -10.31 -37.64
N CYS A 299 17.06 -9.80 -36.42
CA CYS A 299 18.21 -8.95 -36.10
C CYS A 299 19.57 -9.66 -36.21
N ILE A 300 19.62 -10.98 -36.03
CA ILE A 300 20.87 -11.76 -36.15
C ILE A 300 21.19 -12.04 -37.62
N ASN A 301 20.17 -12.28 -38.46
CA ASN A 301 20.38 -12.50 -39.90
C ASN A 301 20.69 -11.21 -40.70
N LEU A 302 20.44 -10.04 -40.11
CA LEU A 302 20.83 -8.73 -40.69
C LEU A 302 22.24 -8.29 -40.24
N GLY A 303 22.97 -9.12 -39.49
CA GLY A 303 24.25 -8.80 -38.86
C GLY A 303 25.50 -9.25 -39.63
N THR A 304 25.68 -8.82 -40.89
CA THR A 304 27.01 -8.72 -41.54
C THR A 304 27.15 -7.43 -42.34
N TYR A 305 26.84 -6.29 -41.72
CA TYR A 305 27.31 -5.00 -42.21
C TYR A 305 28.11 -4.34 -41.08
N ARG A 306 29.42 -4.22 -41.29
CA ARG A 306 30.34 -3.48 -40.43
C ARG A 306 29.79 -2.07 -40.22
N LEU A 307 29.40 -1.73 -38.99
CA LEU A 307 29.31 -0.33 -38.59
C LEU A 307 30.72 0.11 -38.17
N THR A 308 31.33 0.89 -39.05
CA THR A 308 32.52 1.67 -38.78
C THR A 308 32.28 2.64 -37.61
N SER A 309 33.32 2.81 -36.82
CA SER A 309 33.42 3.66 -35.63
C SER A 309 32.79 5.05 -35.78
N GLY A 310 31.97 5.43 -34.80
CA GLY A 310 31.60 6.82 -34.52
C GLY A 310 31.59 7.02 -33.02
N SER A 311 32.72 7.51 -32.49
CA SER A 311 32.90 7.87 -31.09
C SER A 311 32.09 9.13 -30.78
N LEU A 312 31.21 9.10 -29.78
CA LEU A 312 30.78 10.31 -29.08
C LEU A 312 30.53 9.99 -27.60
N LEU A 313 31.50 10.36 -26.78
CA LEU A 313 31.39 10.56 -25.35
C LEU A 313 30.38 11.69 -25.06
N LEU A 314 29.51 11.53 -24.06
CA LEU A 314 29.18 12.60 -23.09
C LEU A 314 28.28 12.08 -21.94
N HIS A 315 28.93 11.99 -20.78
CA HIS A 315 28.54 12.44 -19.43
C HIS A 315 27.39 11.79 -18.63
N SER A 316 27.84 11.25 -17.50
CA SER A 316 27.19 10.95 -16.22
C SER A 316 26.26 12.05 -15.71
N SER A 317 25.12 11.65 -15.14
CA SER A 317 24.46 12.37 -14.05
C SER A 317 23.53 11.44 -13.26
N SER A 318 23.93 11.14 -12.04
CA SER A 318 23.12 10.50 -10.99
C SER A 318 21.93 11.38 -10.61
N LEU A 319 20.73 10.79 -10.50
CA LEU A 319 19.62 11.40 -9.74
C LEU A 319 18.70 10.34 -9.14
N LEU A 320 18.67 10.34 -7.81
CA LEU A 320 17.75 9.63 -6.94
C LEU A 320 16.29 9.87 -7.35
N PHE A 321 15.49 8.82 -7.48
CA PHE A 321 14.04 8.92 -7.58
C PHE A 321 13.34 8.29 -6.37
N ARG A 322 12.69 9.18 -5.62
CA ARG A 322 11.72 8.91 -4.55
C ARG A 322 10.52 8.14 -5.11
N LEU A 323 10.09 7.11 -4.39
CA LEU A 323 8.83 6.39 -4.62
C LEU A 323 7.65 7.29 -4.24
N PHE A 324 6.92 7.79 -5.23
CA PHE A 324 5.59 8.38 -5.04
C PHE A 324 4.51 7.42 -5.54
N SER A 325 3.47 7.27 -4.71
CA SER A 325 2.28 6.45 -4.90
C SER A 325 1.54 6.72 -6.21
N PHE A 326 1.12 5.65 -6.89
CA PHE A 326 0.21 5.69 -8.04
C PHE A 326 -1.23 6.01 -7.61
N PRO A 327 -1.96 6.89 -8.33
CA PRO A 327 -3.41 6.92 -8.29
C PRO A 327 -3.98 5.96 -9.35
N SER A 328 -4.96 5.17 -8.92
CA SER A 328 -5.75 4.24 -9.73
C SER A 328 -6.52 4.97 -10.85
N ILE A 329 -6.45 4.46 -12.08
CA ILE A 329 -7.33 4.88 -13.19
C ILE A 329 -7.91 3.61 -13.81
N PHE A 330 -9.24 3.42 -13.72
CA PHE A 330 -10.14 2.80 -14.72
C PHE A 330 -11.60 2.84 -14.22
N PRO A 331 -12.62 2.72 -15.10
CA PRO A 331 -13.62 3.75 -15.28
C PRO A 331 -14.95 3.48 -14.57
N PHE A 332 -15.70 4.57 -14.36
CA PHE A 332 -17.09 4.60 -13.92
C PHE A 332 -17.99 3.79 -14.86
N VAL A 333 -18.82 2.91 -14.28
CA VAL A 333 -19.94 2.25 -14.95
C VAL A 333 -21.20 3.06 -14.62
N HIS A 334 -21.87 3.61 -15.64
CA HIS A 334 -23.21 4.21 -15.51
C HIS A 334 -24.29 3.23 -16.01
N PRO A 335 -25.48 3.18 -15.38
CA PRO A 335 -26.58 2.29 -15.74
C PRO A 335 -27.49 2.88 -16.85
N PRO A 336 -28.42 2.09 -17.44
CA PRO A 336 -29.05 2.42 -18.72
C PRO A 336 -30.46 3.02 -18.58
N SER A 337 -30.78 4.05 -19.39
CA SER A 337 -32.14 4.27 -19.96
C SER A 337 -32.22 5.47 -20.93
N SER A 338 -32.61 5.15 -22.18
CA SER A 338 -33.43 5.90 -23.16
C SER A 338 -32.82 7.11 -23.98
N PRO A 339 -33.46 7.58 -25.09
CA PRO A 339 -33.20 7.08 -26.45
C PRO A 339 -33.07 8.19 -27.55
N PHE A 340 -32.02 8.24 -28.37
CA PHE A 340 -31.99 8.92 -29.69
C PHE A 340 -30.81 8.38 -30.56
N PRO A 341 -30.86 8.46 -31.91
CA PRO A 341 -30.18 7.51 -32.82
C PRO A 341 -28.69 7.80 -33.06
N PRO A 342 -27.91 6.82 -33.57
CA PRO A 342 -26.48 6.98 -33.78
C PRO A 342 -26.17 7.72 -35.10
N LEU A 343 -25.33 8.75 -35.02
CA LEU A 343 -24.59 9.28 -36.15
C LEU A 343 -23.45 8.30 -36.49
N GLY A 344 -23.53 7.69 -37.66
CA GLY A 344 -22.51 6.77 -38.17
C GLY A 344 -21.21 7.50 -38.50
N PHE A 345 -20.08 6.91 -38.11
CA PHE A 345 -18.79 7.19 -38.71
C PHE A 345 -18.14 5.89 -39.15
N LEU A 346 -17.73 5.87 -40.42
CA LEU A 346 -17.12 4.76 -41.12
C LEU A 346 -15.84 4.28 -40.42
N PHE A 347 -15.77 2.97 -40.20
CA PHE A 347 -14.54 2.26 -39.86
C PHE A 347 -13.72 2.05 -41.14
N GLU A 348 -12.57 2.72 -41.23
CA GLU A 348 -11.50 2.31 -42.13
C GLU A 348 -10.44 1.55 -41.31
N LYS A 349 -10.28 0.27 -41.63
CA LYS A 349 -9.32 -0.64 -40.98
C LYS A 349 -7.90 -0.24 -41.37
N THR A 350 -7.05 0.06 -40.39
CA THR A 350 -5.60 -0.04 -40.55
C THR A 350 -5.00 -0.84 -39.39
N PRO A 351 -4.15 -1.87 -39.65
CA PRO A 351 -3.50 -2.63 -38.60
C PRO A 351 -2.10 -2.03 -38.35
N ARG A 352 -1.93 -1.27 -37.26
CA ARG A 352 -0.60 -1.02 -36.69
C ARG A 352 -0.67 -1.09 -35.18
N CYS A 353 0.07 -2.04 -34.62
CA CYS A 353 0.38 -2.11 -33.19
C CYS A 353 1.18 -0.86 -32.80
N THR A 354 0.52 0.13 -32.22
CA THR A 354 1.20 1.22 -31.51
C THR A 354 1.38 0.80 -30.05
N VAL A 355 2.64 0.56 -29.66
CA VAL A 355 3.04 0.52 -28.25
C VAL A 355 2.94 1.95 -27.72
N TYR A 356 1.91 2.24 -26.91
CA TYR A 356 1.82 3.52 -26.22
C TYR A 356 2.84 3.55 -25.08
N CYS A 357 3.97 4.21 -25.33
CA CYS A 357 4.85 4.69 -24.27
C CYS A 357 4.31 6.04 -23.81
N LEU A 358 3.72 6.12 -22.62
CA LEU A 358 3.32 7.39 -22.00
C LEU A 358 4.57 8.19 -21.63
N THR A 359 5.06 9.02 -22.54
CA THR A 359 5.92 10.14 -22.19
C THR A 359 5.06 11.26 -21.62
N VAL A 360 5.22 11.56 -20.33
CA VAL A 360 4.64 12.76 -19.70
C VAL A 360 5.31 13.98 -20.35
N GLY A 361 4.57 14.64 -21.25
CA GLY A 361 4.98 15.93 -21.79
C GLY A 361 5.04 16.97 -20.67
N LYS A 362 6.17 17.67 -20.57
CA LYS A 362 6.26 18.92 -19.79
C LYS A 362 5.16 19.88 -20.27
N PRO A 363 4.52 20.66 -19.38
CA PRO A 363 3.54 21.65 -19.81
C PRO A 363 4.21 22.68 -20.72
N LYS A 364 3.65 22.88 -21.92
CA LYS A 364 3.97 24.02 -22.79
C LYS A 364 3.58 25.29 -22.05
N GLN A 365 4.54 26.17 -21.77
CA GLN A 365 4.26 27.56 -21.41
C GLN A 365 3.58 28.27 -22.60
N PRO A 366 2.66 29.22 -22.34
CA PRO A 366 2.06 30.03 -23.39
C PRO A 366 3.07 31.03 -23.97
N PRO A 367 2.96 31.42 -25.25
CA PRO A 367 3.87 32.41 -25.83
C PRO A 367 3.59 33.79 -25.23
N ALA A 368 4.61 34.38 -24.59
CA ALA A 368 4.59 35.79 -24.23
C ALA A 368 4.75 36.64 -25.50
N ARG A 369 3.83 37.60 -25.67
CA ARG A 369 3.95 38.70 -26.63
C ARG A 369 4.99 39.71 -26.10
N GLY A 370 5.87 40.15 -26.99
CA GLY A 370 6.44 41.51 -27.02
C GLY A 370 7.74 41.74 -26.24
N ALA A 371 8.84 41.97 -26.97
CA ALA A 371 9.62 43.21 -26.89
C ALA A 371 10.72 43.23 -27.99
N THR A 372 10.91 44.42 -28.53
CA THR A 372 11.72 44.87 -29.67
C THR A 372 13.21 45.04 -29.34
N CYS A 373 14.05 44.99 -30.39
CA CYS A 373 15.35 45.68 -30.61
C CYS A 373 16.05 44.89 -31.75
N ILE A 374 16.45 45.41 -32.91
CA ILE A 374 16.67 46.75 -33.49
C ILE A 374 16.12 46.73 -34.92
#